data_AF-A0A2C6CC96-F1
#
_entry.id   AF-A0A2C6CC96-F1
#
_cell.length_a   1.000
_cell.length_b   1.000
_cell.length_c   1.000
_cell.angle_alpha   90.00
_cell.angle_beta   90.00
_cell.angle_gamma   90.00
#
_symmetry.space_group_name_H-M   'P 1'
#
loop_
_entity.id
_entity.type
_entity.pdbx_description
1 polymer ?
#
loop_
_entity_poly.entity_id
_entity_poly.type
_entity_poly.pdbx_seq_one_letter_code
_entity_poly.pdbx_strand_id
1 'polypeptide(L)'
;MKKNFIIYTFIIFILTSFSIFAEREVDIDKIKYDEKKELGYVEGEKEPFTGIAKEYYEDKSLKVEFPYKNGRIEGKAKAYYPSGKFKSEAFFVDDLLQGKSVGYYENGNLEYEKNYKDDELDGLIKEYYENGQVKAEIFYKNGKLDGPATEYHENGKIYIQESYKDDELDGESFNFNEDGSLRTKAVYKNGELVGDIVQGGVGSVVAGDVPDTEEIFVSTENENIENKVKYYTTIFAFGTVIIGLIIYTIFKIFTAFPKTKYLTDEQRNRIFKILMKYDEGKKELFSAYRLNGVGTGYYRVRSMMVDNQKLYIYAKMFSFLYIPTPITLGYLLCYNKKEILASFSNSTFKEAKREIEDTVLYI
;
A
#
# COMPACT_ATOMS: atom_id res chain seq x y z
N MET A 1 10.18 -59.49 -42.56
CA MET A 1 10.60 -58.08 -42.46
C MET A 1 9.47 -57.09 -42.14
N LYS A 2 8.25 -57.22 -42.70
CA LYS A 2 7.16 -56.23 -42.48
C LYS A 2 6.62 -56.12 -41.04
N LYS A 3 6.63 -57.21 -40.25
CA LYS A 3 6.09 -57.22 -38.87
C LYS A 3 6.92 -56.37 -37.88
N ASN A 4 8.24 -56.36 -38.06
CA ASN A 4 9.13 -55.56 -37.23
C ASN A 4 9.08 -54.08 -37.63
N PHE A 5 8.87 -53.78 -38.92
CA PHE A 5 8.75 -52.40 -39.41
C PHE A 5 7.60 -51.64 -38.72
N ILE A 6 6.40 -52.24 -38.64
CA ILE A 6 5.23 -51.63 -37.99
C ILE A 6 5.48 -51.37 -36.50
N ILE A 7 6.15 -52.30 -35.82
CA ILE A 7 6.50 -52.15 -34.40
C ILE A 7 7.47 -50.99 -34.21
N TYR A 8 8.49 -50.86 -35.06
CA TYR A 8 9.43 -49.72 -34.99
C TYR A 8 8.75 -48.39 -35.33
N THR A 9 7.84 -48.34 -36.32
CA THR A 9 7.09 -47.11 -36.64
C THR A 9 6.18 -46.69 -35.48
N PHE A 10 5.55 -47.65 -34.80
CA PHE A 10 4.69 -47.38 -33.64
C PHE A 10 5.49 -46.93 -32.41
N ILE A 11 6.67 -47.53 -32.18
CA ILE A 11 7.59 -47.10 -31.12
C ILE A 11 8.12 -45.69 -31.40
N ILE A 12 8.48 -45.37 -32.65
CA ILE A 12 8.89 -44.01 -33.04
C ILE A 12 7.73 -43.03 -32.84
N PHE A 13 6.51 -43.38 -33.25
CA PHE A 13 5.32 -42.54 -33.05
C PHE A 13 5.04 -42.28 -31.56
N ILE A 14 5.13 -43.32 -30.71
CA ILE A 14 4.99 -43.18 -29.26
C ILE A 14 6.11 -42.30 -28.69
N LEU A 15 7.36 -42.54 -29.04
CA LEU A 15 8.50 -41.73 -28.59
C LEU A 15 8.39 -40.27 -29.02
N THR A 16 7.93 -40.01 -30.26
CA THR A 16 7.66 -38.64 -30.72
C THR A 16 6.44 -38.01 -30.04
N SER A 17 5.43 -38.79 -29.66
CA SER A 17 4.22 -38.28 -28.99
C SER A 17 4.46 -37.90 -27.53
N PHE A 18 5.39 -38.58 -26.84
CA PHE A 18 5.78 -38.25 -25.46
C PHE A 18 6.69 -37.01 -25.37
N SER A 19 7.35 -36.60 -26.45
CA SER A 19 8.16 -35.37 -26.48
C SER A 19 7.34 -34.09 -26.65
N ILE A 20 6.04 -34.19 -26.92
CA ILE A 20 5.16 -33.04 -27.24
C ILE A 20 4.57 -32.37 -25.97
N PHE A 21 4.75 -32.96 -24.79
CA PHE A 21 4.13 -32.47 -23.55
C PHE A 21 5.09 -31.87 -22.52
N ALA A 22 6.39 -31.79 -22.83
CA ALA A 22 7.31 -31.03 -21.98
C ALA A 22 7.09 -29.54 -22.26
N GLU A 23 6.52 -28.83 -21.29
CA GLU A 23 6.33 -27.39 -21.37
C GLU A 23 7.71 -26.72 -21.52
N ARG A 24 7.88 -25.94 -22.58
CA ARG A 24 9.18 -25.36 -22.93
C ARG A 24 9.58 -24.34 -21.87
N GLU A 25 10.76 -24.49 -21.28
CA GLU A 25 11.27 -23.57 -20.26
C GLU A 25 12.36 -22.66 -20.82
N VAL A 26 12.32 -21.37 -20.48
CA VAL A 26 13.36 -20.40 -20.84
C VAL A 26 13.65 -19.46 -19.67
N ASP A 27 14.84 -18.89 -19.66
CA ASP A 27 15.18 -17.81 -18.73
C ASP A 27 14.39 -16.55 -19.11
N ILE A 28 13.80 -15.86 -18.13
CA ILE A 28 13.01 -14.65 -18.34
C ILE A 28 13.81 -13.55 -19.05
N ASP A 29 15.12 -13.47 -18.84
CA ASP A 29 15.99 -12.45 -19.46
C ASP A 29 16.08 -12.61 -20.99
N LYS A 30 15.78 -13.82 -21.49
CA LYS A 30 15.71 -14.13 -22.92
C LYS A 30 14.38 -13.74 -23.54
N ILE A 31 13.36 -13.41 -22.76
CA ILE A 31 12.09 -12.89 -23.26
C ILE A 31 12.25 -11.40 -23.57
N LYS A 32 11.96 -11.02 -24.80
CA LYS A 32 11.88 -9.63 -25.28
C LYS A 32 10.43 -9.30 -25.60
N TYR A 33 9.95 -8.20 -25.04
CA TYR A 33 8.59 -7.71 -25.28
C TYR A 33 8.57 -6.75 -26.48
N ASP A 34 7.68 -7.01 -27.45
CA ASP A 34 7.41 -6.09 -28.55
C ASP A 34 6.24 -5.19 -28.16
N GLU A 35 6.53 -3.94 -27.81
CA GLU A 35 5.51 -2.95 -27.41
C GLU A 35 4.44 -2.71 -28.47
N LYS A 36 4.75 -2.87 -29.76
CA LYS A 36 3.76 -2.62 -30.84
C LYS A 36 2.78 -3.75 -31.00
N LYS A 37 3.20 -4.97 -30.69
CA LYS A 37 2.36 -6.16 -30.80
C LYS A 37 1.76 -6.59 -29.47
N GLU A 38 2.31 -6.07 -28.37
CA GLU A 38 1.97 -6.45 -27.00
C GLU A 38 2.17 -7.94 -26.75
N LEU A 39 3.32 -8.48 -27.20
CA LEU A 39 3.67 -9.90 -27.09
C LEU A 39 5.15 -10.10 -26.75
N GLY A 40 5.43 -11.12 -25.95
CA GLY A 40 6.76 -11.61 -25.60
C GLY A 40 7.29 -12.66 -26.60
N TYR A 41 8.57 -12.54 -26.94
CA TYR A 41 9.30 -13.42 -27.84
C TYR A 41 10.60 -13.86 -27.18
N VAL A 42 11.05 -15.09 -27.44
CA VAL A 42 12.42 -15.45 -27.08
C VAL A 42 13.39 -14.79 -28.06
N GLU A 43 14.52 -14.30 -27.57
CA GLU A 43 15.55 -13.65 -28.39
C GLU A 43 15.94 -14.52 -29.61
N GLY A 44 15.84 -13.91 -30.81
CA GLY A 44 16.11 -14.57 -32.08
C GLY A 44 14.91 -15.32 -32.68
N GLU A 45 13.80 -15.46 -31.96
CA GLU A 45 12.58 -16.10 -32.46
C GLU A 45 11.60 -15.09 -33.05
N LYS A 46 10.84 -15.55 -34.04
CA LYS A 46 9.82 -14.73 -34.74
C LYS A 46 8.41 -14.98 -34.23
N GLU A 47 8.18 -16.14 -33.63
CA GLU A 47 6.88 -16.55 -33.11
C GLU A 47 6.74 -16.17 -31.63
N PRO A 48 5.55 -15.73 -31.19
CA PRO A 48 5.31 -15.41 -29.78
C PRO A 48 5.55 -16.61 -28.86
N PHE A 49 6.15 -16.37 -27.71
CA PHE A 49 6.58 -17.43 -26.82
C PHE A 49 5.40 -18.18 -26.17
N THR A 50 5.47 -19.50 -26.13
CA THR A 50 4.57 -20.37 -25.36
C THR A 50 5.40 -21.35 -24.55
N GLY A 51 5.19 -21.39 -23.23
CA GLY A 51 5.99 -22.16 -22.29
C GLY A 51 6.12 -21.48 -20.94
N ILE A 52 7.09 -21.89 -20.12
CA ILE A 52 7.35 -21.29 -18.80
C ILE A 52 8.62 -20.43 -18.88
N ALA A 53 8.51 -19.14 -18.55
CA ALA A 53 9.65 -18.28 -18.31
C ALA A 53 10.05 -18.36 -16.83
N LYS A 54 11.35 -18.53 -16.54
CA LYS A 54 11.88 -18.68 -15.17
C LYS A 54 12.90 -17.60 -14.85
N GLU A 55 12.83 -17.07 -13.65
CA GLU A 55 13.86 -16.22 -13.06
C GLU A 55 14.51 -16.97 -11.89
N TYR A 56 15.81 -16.75 -11.68
CA TYR A 56 16.58 -17.36 -10.60
C TYR A 56 17.25 -16.29 -9.73
N TYR A 57 17.51 -16.62 -8.47
CA TYR A 57 18.37 -15.82 -7.60
C TYR A 57 19.85 -15.93 -7.99
N GLU A 58 20.72 -15.12 -7.37
CA GLU A 58 22.18 -15.17 -7.60
C GLU A 58 22.79 -16.55 -7.30
N ASP A 59 22.24 -17.27 -6.31
CA ASP A 59 22.64 -18.63 -5.94
C ASP A 59 22.04 -19.72 -6.87
N LYS A 60 21.33 -19.30 -7.92
CA LYS A 60 20.63 -20.13 -8.92
C LYS A 60 19.43 -20.91 -8.38
N SER A 61 18.96 -20.62 -7.16
CA SER A 61 17.67 -21.11 -6.70
C SER A 61 16.53 -20.46 -7.52
N LEU A 62 15.47 -21.22 -7.77
CA LEU A 62 14.32 -20.75 -8.54
C LEU A 62 13.63 -19.60 -7.80
N LYS A 63 13.38 -18.49 -8.50
CA LYS A 63 12.77 -17.28 -7.93
C LYS A 63 11.32 -17.13 -8.36
N VAL A 64 11.05 -17.18 -9.67
CA VAL A 64 9.68 -17.06 -10.22
C VAL A 64 9.52 -17.95 -11.46
N GLU A 65 8.30 -18.46 -11.66
CA GLU A 65 7.82 -19.11 -12.88
C GLU A 65 6.62 -18.33 -13.44
N PHE A 66 6.69 -17.93 -14.71
CA PHE A 66 5.59 -17.30 -15.45
C PHE A 66 5.15 -18.19 -16.61
N PRO A 67 3.89 -18.64 -16.64
CA PRO A 67 3.36 -19.35 -17.79
C PRO A 67 3.00 -18.36 -18.90
N TYR A 68 3.52 -18.60 -20.10
CA TYR A 68 3.25 -17.83 -21.31
C TYR A 68 2.45 -18.66 -22.31
N LYS A 69 1.49 -18.02 -22.95
CA LYS A 69 0.72 -18.54 -24.08
C LYS A 69 0.66 -17.47 -25.17
N ASN A 70 1.18 -17.80 -26.34
CA ASN A 70 1.22 -16.91 -27.50
C ASN A 70 1.82 -15.53 -27.20
N GLY A 71 2.84 -15.45 -26.36
CA GLY A 71 3.56 -14.22 -26.01
C GLY A 71 2.96 -13.45 -24.83
N ARG A 72 1.85 -13.90 -24.25
CA ARG A 72 1.24 -13.28 -23.06
C ARG A 72 1.33 -14.19 -21.87
N ILE A 73 1.43 -13.63 -20.67
CA ILE A 73 1.34 -14.38 -19.42
C ILE A 73 -0.11 -14.86 -19.26
N GLU A 74 -0.27 -16.18 -19.16
CA GLU A 74 -1.56 -16.85 -19.09
C GLU A 74 -1.45 -18.07 -18.18
N GLY A 75 -2.15 -18.05 -17.05
CA GLY A 75 -2.16 -19.12 -16.07
C GLY A 75 -1.56 -18.73 -14.72
N LYS A 76 -1.23 -19.74 -13.91
CA LYS A 76 -0.76 -19.54 -12.54
C LYS A 76 0.75 -19.31 -12.48
N ALA A 77 1.16 -18.07 -12.26
CA ALA A 77 2.54 -17.73 -11.93
C ALA A 77 2.84 -18.08 -10.46
N LYS A 78 4.10 -18.45 -10.19
CA LYS A 78 4.55 -18.90 -8.87
C LYS A 78 5.87 -18.24 -8.50
N ALA A 79 6.01 -17.87 -7.23
CA ALA A 79 7.27 -17.38 -6.69
C ALA A 79 7.74 -18.24 -5.52
N TYR A 80 9.06 -18.21 -5.30
CA TYR A 80 9.75 -19.01 -4.28
C TYR A 80 10.75 -18.13 -3.52
N TYR A 81 11.07 -18.51 -2.29
CA TYR A 81 12.17 -17.95 -1.52
C TYR A 81 13.52 -18.54 -1.96
N PRO A 82 14.66 -17.91 -1.62
CA PRO A 82 15.99 -18.49 -1.89
C PRO A 82 16.19 -19.88 -1.27
N SER A 83 15.48 -20.16 -0.16
CA SER A 83 15.45 -21.50 0.45
C SER A 83 14.73 -22.57 -0.38
N GLY A 84 14.09 -22.19 -1.50
CA GLY A 84 13.25 -23.04 -2.34
C GLY A 84 11.83 -23.23 -1.80
N LYS A 85 11.50 -22.65 -0.64
CA LYS A 85 10.14 -22.67 -0.10
C LYS A 85 9.20 -21.86 -0.99
N PHE A 86 7.97 -22.34 -1.12
CA PHE A 86 6.93 -21.65 -1.86
C PHE A 86 6.61 -20.30 -1.20
N LYS A 87 6.56 -19.24 -2.00
CA LYS A 87 6.37 -17.86 -1.53
C LYS A 87 5.01 -17.32 -1.91
N SER A 88 4.59 -17.45 -3.16
CA SER A 88 3.29 -16.94 -3.60
C SER A 88 2.83 -17.52 -4.93
N GLU A 89 1.53 -17.40 -5.20
CA GLU A 89 0.94 -17.63 -6.51
C GLU A 89 -0.03 -16.53 -6.90
N ALA A 90 -0.13 -16.30 -8.21
CA ALA A 90 -1.00 -15.32 -8.84
C ALA A 90 -1.49 -15.89 -10.18
N PHE A 91 -2.75 -15.64 -10.55
CA PHE A 91 -3.32 -16.14 -11.79
C PHE A 91 -3.47 -15.00 -12.81
N PHE A 92 -3.01 -15.22 -14.04
CA PHE A 92 -3.01 -14.23 -15.10
C PHE A 92 -3.89 -14.67 -16.27
N VAL A 93 -4.58 -13.72 -16.88
CA VAL A 93 -5.29 -13.88 -18.16
C VAL A 93 -4.92 -12.69 -19.03
N ASP A 94 -4.37 -12.95 -20.22
CA ASP A 94 -3.92 -11.90 -21.14
C ASP A 94 -3.03 -10.83 -20.47
N ASP A 95 -1.98 -11.26 -19.75
CA ASP A 95 -1.04 -10.42 -18.99
C ASP A 95 -1.63 -9.71 -17.74
N LEU A 96 -2.94 -9.77 -17.52
CA LEU A 96 -3.61 -9.13 -16.39
C LEU A 96 -3.81 -10.11 -15.24
N LEU A 97 -3.53 -9.66 -14.02
CA LEU A 97 -3.78 -10.39 -12.79
C LEU A 97 -5.29 -10.53 -12.55
N GLN A 98 -5.73 -11.75 -12.27
CA GLN A 98 -7.13 -12.14 -12.10
C GLN A 98 -7.30 -13.07 -10.90
N GLY A 99 -8.41 -12.90 -10.20
CA GLY A 99 -8.82 -13.76 -9.10
C GLY A 99 -7.90 -13.67 -7.89
N LYS A 100 -7.76 -14.79 -7.18
CA LYS A 100 -7.07 -14.83 -5.89
C LYS A 100 -5.56 -14.97 -6.07
N SER A 101 -4.82 -14.04 -5.48
CA SER A 101 -3.38 -14.09 -5.25
C SER A 101 -3.11 -14.41 -3.79
N VAL A 102 -2.19 -15.34 -3.54
CA VAL A 102 -1.90 -15.84 -2.19
C VAL A 102 -0.40 -15.84 -1.96
N GLY A 103 0.04 -15.31 -0.83
CA GLY A 103 1.44 -15.32 -0.40
C GLY A 103 1.61 -15.91 0.99
N TYR A 104 2.80 -16.42 1.25
CA TYR A 104 3.18 -17.10 2.48
C TYR A 104 4.51 -16.55 2.97
N TYR A 105 4.63 -16.40 4.29
CA TYR A 105 5.91 -16.20 4.95
C TYR A 105 6.82 -17.43 4.79
N GLU A 106 8.12 -17.24 4.99
CA GLU A 106 9.09 -18.34 4.87
C GLU A 106 8.92 -19.41 5.96
N ASN A 107 8.23 -19.10 7.06
CA ASN A 107 7.82 -20.08 8.07
C ASN A 107 6.63 -20.97 7.62
N GLY A 108 6.01 -20.66 6.47
CA GLY A 108 4.88 -21.40 5.89
C GLY A 108 3.50 -20.83 6.27
N ASN A 109 3.43 -19.86 7.18
CA ASN A 109 2.18 -19.18 7.50
C ASN A 109 1.76 -18.27 6.35
N LEU A 110 0.46 -18.06 6.24
CA LEU A 110 -0.13 -17.17 5.26
C LEU A 110 0.37 -15.73 5.52
N GLU A 111 0.74 -15.02 4.47
CA GLU A 111 1.16 -13.61 4.52
C GLU A 111 0.02 -12.71 4.02
N TYR A 112 -0.60 -13.10 2.89
CA TYR A 112 -1.73 -12.37 2.33
C TYR A 112 -2.63 -13.25 1.44
N GLU A 113 -3.88 -12.82 1.32
CA GLU A 113 -4.84 -13.27 0.32
C GLU A 113 -5.47 -12.03 -0.32
N LYS A 114 -5.21 -11.81 -1.61
CA LYS A 114 -5.67 -10.62 -2.33
C LYS A 114 -6.50 -11.05 -3.53
N ASN A 115 -7.63 -10.39 -3.76
CA ASN A 115 -8.48 -10.64 -4.92
C ASN A 115 -8.27 -9.54 -5.95
N TYR A 116 -8.11 -9.94 -7.20
CA TYR A 116 -7.84 -9.06 -8.33
C TYR A 116 -8.86 -9.27 -9.44
N LYS A 117 -9.10 -8.20 -10.18
CA LYS A 117 -9.84 -8.20 -11.42
C LYS A 117 -9.19 -7.16 -12.34
N ASP A 118 -8.69 -7.61 -13.49
CA ASP A 118 -8.05 -6.75 -14.48
C ASP A 118 -6.91 -5.89 -13.86
N ASP A 119 -5.99 -6.53 -13.11
CA ASP A 119 -4.90 -5.90 -12.33
C ASP A 119 -5.30 -5.03 -11.13
N GLU A 120 -6.59 -4.76 -10.94
CA GLU A 120 -7.09 -3.97 -9.82
C GLU A 120 -7.55 -4.85 -8.66
N LEU A 121 -7.33 -4.41 -7.42
CA LEU A 121 -7.90 -5.10 -6.26
C LEU A 121 -9.44 -5.02 -6.30
N ASP A 122 -10.11 -6.16 -6.16
CA ASP A 122 -11.57 -6.23 -6.18
C ASP A 122 -12.06 -7.34 -5.23
N GLY A 123 -12.83 -6.95 -4.22
CA GLY A 123 -13.32 -7.80 -3.15
C GLY A 123 -12.52 -7.67 -1.85
N LEU A 124 -12.76 -8.61 -0.93
CA LEU A 124 -12.09 -8.67 0.37
C LEU A 124 -10.64 -9.12 0.20
N ILE A 125 -9.70 -8.38 0.77
CA ILE A 125 -8.32 -8.85 0.98
C ILE A 125 -8.08 -9.15 2.45
N LYS A 126 -7.14 -10.05 2.71
CA LYS A 126 -6.64 -10.36 4.04
C LYS A 126 -5.13 -10.28 4.07
N GLU A 127 -4.59 -9.69 5.14
CA GLU A 127 -3.17 -9.74 5.46
C GLU A 127 -3.02 -10.37 6.84
N TYR A 128 -1.90 -11.04 7.06
CA TYR A 128 -1.64 -11.83 8.25
C TYR A 128 -0.31 -11.42 8.87
N TYR A 129 -0.19 -11.62 10.17
CA TYR A 129 1.08 -11.56 10.87
C TYR A 129 1.86 -12.86 10.69
N GLU A 130 3.18 -12.81 10.90
CA GLU A 130 4.04 -13.99 10.78
C GLU A 130 3.67 -15.10 11.79
N ASN A 131 3.00 -14.75 12.89
CA ASN A 131 2.45 -15.69 13.87
C ASN A 131 1.16 -16.40 13.38
N GLY A 132 0.64 -16.06 12.20
CA GLY A 132 -0.55 -16.64 11.58
C GLY A 132 -1.87 -15.94 11.94
N GLN A 133 -1.86 -14.95 12.84
CA GLN A 133 -3.05 -14.17 13.16
C GLN A 133 -3.39 -13.18 12.05
N VAL A 134 -4.68 -12.87 11.89
CA VAL A 134 -5.13 -11.86 10.93
C VAL A 134 -4.58 -10.50 11.37
N LYS A 135 -3.96 -9.79 10.41
CA LYS A 135 -3.44 -8.44 10.58
C LYS A 135 -4.42 -7.41 10.06
N ALA A 136 -5.02 -7.67 8.90
CA ALA A 136 -5.97 -6.76 8.30
C ALA A 136 -6.98 -7.50 7.40
N GLU A 137 -8.19 -6.97 7.35
CA GLU A 137 -9.27 -7.35 6.43
C GLU A 137 -9.82 -6.08 5.77
N ILE A 138 -9.67 -5.96 4.46
CA ILE A 138 -9.92 -4.69 3.76
C ILE A 138 -10.71 -4.97 2.48
N PHE A 139 -11.83 -4.26 2.28
CA PHE A 139 -12.64 -4.42 1.08
C PHE A 139 -12.29 -3.40 0.01
N TYR A 140 -11.98 -3.91 -1.18
CA TYR A 140 -11.73 -3.11 -2.38
C TYR A 140 -12.83 -3.30 -3.43
N LYS A 141 -13.02 -2.29 -4.28
CA LYS A 141 -13.86 -2.35 -5.47
C LYS A 141 -13.21 -1.53 -6.58
N ASN A 142 -12.91 -2.15 -7.71
CA ASN A 142 -12.21 -1.51 -8.84
C ASN A 142 -10.97 -0.70 -8.36
N GLY A 143 -10.11 -1.34 -7.57
CA GLY A 143 -8.85 -0.78 -7.09
C GLY A 143 -8.97 0.24 -5.95
N LYS A 144 -10.18 0.60 -5.50
CA LYS A 144 -10.41 1.59 -4.44
C LYS A 144 -10.95 0.95 -3.17
N LEU A 145 -10.66 1.54 -2.02
CA LEU A 145 -11.33 1.18 -0.77
C LEU A 145 -12.82 1.59 -0.86
N ASP A 146 -13.72 0.63 -0.80
CA ASP A 146 -15.18 0.86 -0.91
C ASP A 146 -15.94 -0.20 -0.10
N GLY A 147 -15.87 -0.06 1.22
CA GLY A 147 -16.44 -1.01 2.16
C GLY A 147 -15.73 -0.99 3.52
N PRO A 148 -15.93 -2.04 4.34
CA PRO A 148 -15.29 -2.14 5.64
C PRO A 148 -13.78 -2.37 5.53
N ALA A 149 -13.04 -1.81 6.48
CA ALA A 149 -11.63 -2.08 6.72
C ALA A 149 -11.42 -2.30 8.22
N THR A 150 -10.79 -3.40 8.60
CA THR A 150 -10.47 -3.72 10.00
C THR A 150 -9.01 -4.13 10.08
N GLU A 151 -8.26 -3.54 11.00
CA GLU A 151 -6.91 -3.98 11.36
C GLU A 151 -6.91 -4.49 12.79
N TYR A 152 -6.03 -5.44 13.06
CA TYR A 152 -5.92 -6.13 14.33
C TYR A 152 -4.51 -5.92 14.91
N HIS A 153 -4.40 -5.97 16.22
CA HIS A 153 -3.13 -6.11 16.92
C HIS A 153 -2.58 -7.54 16.75
N GLU A 154 -1.29 -7.73 17.01
CA GLU A 154 -0.63 -9.05 16.98
C GLU A 154 -1.17 -10.08 17.98
N ASN A 155 -2.08 -9.67 18.88
CA ASN A 155 -2.79 -10.54 19.81
C ASN A 155 -4.21 -10.93 19.32
N GLY A 156 -4.60 -10.47 18.12
CA GLY A 156 -5.87 -10.78 17.46
C GLY A 156 -7.01 -9.85 17.84
N LYS A 157 -6.81 -8.90 18.76
CA LYS A 157 -7.83 -7.89 19.09
C LYS A 157 -7.85 -6.78 18.05
N ILE A 158 -9.01 -6.21 17.80
CA ILE A 158 -9.17 -5.11 16.85
C ILE A 158 -8.29 -3.94 17.29
N TYR A 159 -7.54 -3.37 16.34
CA TYR A 159 -6.80 -2.13 16.49
C TYR A 159 -7.61 -0.95 15.93
N ILE A 160 -8.14 -1.12 14.72
CA ILE A 160 -8.93 -0.11 14.04
C ILE A 160 -10.07 -0.77 13.26
N GLN A 161 -11.22 -0.10 13.22
CA GLN A 161 -12.34 -0.51 12.39
C GLN A 161 -12.95 0.73 11.72
N GLU A 162 -13.05 0.71 10.41
CA GLU A 162 -13.42 1.85 9.59
C GLU A 162 -14.27 1.42 8.39
N SER A 163 -14.93 2.39 7.77
CA SER A 163 -15.70 2.22 6.54
C SER A 163 -15.25 3.25 5.51
N TYR A 164 -15.09 2.81 4.27
CA TYR A 164 -14.59 3.60 3.17
C TYR A 164 -15.61 3.66 2.03
N LYS A 165 -15.62 4.79 1.31
CA LYS A 165 -16.29 4.97 0.03
C LYS A 165 -15.36 5.71 -0.92
N ASP A 166 -15.02 5.09 -2.05
CA ASP A 166 -14.16 5.68 -3.08
C ASP A 166 -12.83 6.23 -2.50
N ASP A 167 -12.14 5.42 -1.69
CA ASP A 167 -10.90 5.76 -0.94
C ASP A 167 -11.03 6.79 0.19
N GLU A 168 -12.23 7.28 0.49
CA GLU A 168 -12.48 8.23 1.57
C GLU A 168 -13.21 7.58 2.74
N LEU A 169 -12.85 7.93 3.98
CA LEU A 169 -13.61 7.50 5.16
C LEU A 169 -15.06 7.98 5.06
N ASP A 170 -16.00 7.04 5.15
CA ASP A 170 -17.44 7.31 5.09
C ASP A 170 -18.14 6.32 6.04
N GLY A 171 -18.53 6.84 7.21
CA GLY A 171 -19.09 6.06 8.30
C GLY A 171 -18.34 6.24 9.62
N GLU A 172 -18.51 5.28 10.52
CA GLU A 172 -17.86 5.30 11.83
C GLU A 172 -16.42 4.79 11.73
N SER A 173 -15.51 5.42 12.48
CA SER A 173 -14.12 4.99 12.70
C SER A 173 -13.92 4.76 14.19
N PHE A 174 -13.42 3.58 14.52
CA PHE A 174 -13.14 3.15 15.88
C PHE A 174 -11.67 2.80 15.99
N ASN A 175 -11.02 3.25 17.06
CA ASN A 175 -9.65 2.89 17.40
C ASN A 175 -9.64 2.28 18.80
N PHE A 176 -8.85 1.22 18.99
CA PHE A 176 -8.81 0.44 20.22
C PHE A 176 -7.36 0.26 20.70
N ASN A 177 -7.18 0.12 22.00
CA ASN A 177 -5.90 -0.24 22.60
C ASN A 177 -5.65 -1.75 22.49
N GLU A 178 -4.42 -2.20 22.75
CA GLU A 178 -4.05 -3.63 22.72
C GLU A 178 -4.87 -4.50 23.69
N ASP A 179 -5.41 -3.93 24.76
CA ASP A 179 -6.29 -4.65 25.70
C ASP A 179 -7.73 -4.82 25.17
N GLY A 180 -8.06 -4.16 24.04
CA GLY A 180 -9.39 -4.14 23.43
C GLY A 180 -10.28 -2.97 23.89
N SER A 181 -9.79 -2.11 24.80
CA SER A 181 -10.56 -0.94 25.23
C SER A 181 -10.67 0.10 24.11
N LEU A 182 -11.86 0.67 23.94
CA LEU A 182 -12.09 1.74 22.98
C LEU A 182 -11.24 2.97 23.34
N ARG A 183 -10.42 3.41 22.41
CA ARG A 183 -9.60 4.63 22.52
C ARG A 183 -10.33 5.84 21.96
N THR A 184 -10.85 5.74 20.74
CA THR A 184 -11.62 6.81 20.11
C THR A 184 -12.70 6.29 19.18
N LYS A 185 -13.81 7.00 19.10
CA LYS A 185 -14.83 6.89 18.06
C LYS A 185 -15.01 8.23 17.37
N ALA A 186 -15.12 8.20 16.04
CA ALA A 186 -15.40 9.34 15.19
C ALA A 186 -16.34 8.94 14.05
N VAL A 187 -17.03 9.91 13.45
CA VAL A 187 -17.88 9.69 12.27
C VAL A 187 -17.36 10.55 11.14
N TYR A 188 -17.25 9.98 9.94
CA TYR A 188 -16.74 10.65 8.76
C TYR A 188 -17.75 10.63 7.62
N LYS A 189 -17.73 11.68 6.79
CA LYS A 189 -18.45 11.74 5.53
C LYS A 189 -17.53 12.31 4.46
N ASN A 190 -17.31 11.57 3.37
CA ASN A 190 -16.37 11.95 2.30
C ASN A 190 -14.99 12.38 2.84
N GLY A 191 -14.48 11.63 3.83
CA GLY A 191 -13.21 11.88 4.49
C GLY A 191 -13.17 13.06 5.46
N GLU A 192 -14.29 13.76 5.68
CA GLU A 192 -14.39 14.85 6.67
C GLU A 192 -15.06 14.37 7.96
N LEU A 193 -14.49 14.77 9.10
CA LEU A 193 -15.06 14.48 10.42
C LEU A 193 -16.42 15.18 10.56
N VAL A 194 -17.45 14.41 10.86
CA VAL A 194 -18.80 14.85 11.17
C VAL A 194 -19.02 14.69 12.67
N GLY A 195 -19.03 15.82 13.39
CA GLY A 195 -19.21 15.86 14.84
C GLY A 195 -17.89 15.83 15.60
N ASP A 196 -17.95 15.41 16.86
CA ASP A 196 -16.81 15.37 17.77
C ASP A 196 -16.20 13.97 17.85
N ILE A 197 -14.90 13.94 18.17
CA ILE A 197 -14.21 12.69 18.50
C ILE A 197 -14.59 12.34 19.94
N VAL A 198 -15.24 11.19 20.11
CA VAL A 198 -15.54 10.62 21.42
C VAL A 198 -14.32 9.82 21.87
N GLN A 199 -13.63 10.25 22.92
CA GLN A 199 -12.58 9.45 23.54
C GLN A 199 -13.21 8.39 24.44
N GLY A 200 -12.83 7.14 24.26
CA GLY A 200 -13.26 6.04 25.13
C GLY A 200 -12.47 6.07 26.43
N GLY A 201 -13.18 5.91 27.56
CA GLY A 201 -12.56 5.60 28.84
C GLY A 201 -12.22 4.11 28.92
N VAL A 202 -11.27 3.77 29.79
CA VAL A 202 -10.94 2.38 30.13
C VAL A 202 -12.23 1.65 30.56
N GLY A 203 -12.69 0.68 29.76
CA GLY A 203 -13.85 -0.17 30.08
C GLY A 203 -15.08 -0.07 29.16
N SER A 204 -15.10 0.81 28.15
CA SER A 204 -16.22 0.86 27.20
C SER A 204 -16.09 -0.19 26.11
N VAL A 205 -16.62 -1.39 26.36
CA VAL A 205 -16.78 -2.46 25.34
C VAL A 205 -18.02 -2.12 24.50
N VAL A 206 -17.84 -1.87 23.20
CA VAL A 206 -18.94 -1.95 22.24
C VAL A 206 -18.75 -3.27 21.51
N ALA A 207 -19.46 -4.30 21.99
CA ALA A 207 -19.53 -5.58 21.32
C ALA A 207 -20.37 -5.42 20.04
N GLY A 208 -19.74 -5.69 18.89
CA GLY A 208 -20.41 -6.14 17.68
C GLY A 208 -19.96 -7.58 17.43
N ASP A 209 -20.91 -8.47 17.16
CA ASP A 209 -20.79 -9.92 17.22
C ASP A 209 -19.57 -10.49 16.47
N VAL A 210 -18.74 -11.24 17.20
CA VAL A 210 -17.67 -12.11 16.66
C VAL A 210 -18.22 -13.55 16.65
N PRO A 211 -18.24 -14.28 15.54
CA PRO A 211 -18.60 -15.69 15.57
C PRO A 211 -17.44 -16.51 16.16
N ASP A 212 -17.81 -17.44 17.02
CA ASP A 212 -16.96 -18.30 17.85
C ASP A 212 -15.79 -18.96 17.10
N THR A 213 -14.59 -18.88 17.68
CA THR A 213 -13.54 -19.90 17.51
C THR A 213 -12.82 -20.16 18.84
N GLU A 214 -12.73 -21.45 19.18
CA GLU A 214 -12.25 -22.02 20.44
C GLU A 214 -10.81 -21.63 20.81
N GLU A 215 -10.59 -21.31 22.09
CA GLU A 215 -9.27 -21.09 22.69
C GLU A 215 -8.51 -22.42 22.82
N ILE A 216 -7.31 -22.49 22.23
CA ILE A 216 -6.32 -23.54 22.54
C ILE A 216 -5.13 -22.88 23.26
N PHE A 217 -4.97 -23.21 24.54
CA PHE A 217 -3.77 -22.89 25.32
C PHE A 217 -2.60 -23.79 24.93
N VAL A 218 -1.42 -23.19 24.72
CA VAL A 218 -0.13 -23.92 24.77
C VAL A 218 0.85 -23.14 25.63
N SER A 219 1.49 -23.86 26.54
CA SER A 219 2.42 -23.40 27.56
C SER A 219 3.80 -22.99 27.04
N THR A 220 4.37 -22.01 27.72
CA THR A 220 5.73 -21.45 27.58
C THR A 220 6.86 -22.41 27.95
N GLU A 221 7.93 -22.42 27.15
CA GLU A 221 9.29 -22.65 27.63
C GLU A 221 10.21 -21.47 27.30
N ASN A 222 11.00 -21.11 28.30
CA ASN A 222 11.94 -19.99 28.33
C ASN A 222 13.28 -20.39 27.69
N GLU A 223 13.75 -19.63 26.70
CA GLU A 223 15.18 -19.43 26.51
C GLU A 223 15.51 -17.96 26.14
N ASN A 224 16.56 -17.46 26.80
CA ASN A 224 17.28 -16.21 26.58
C ASN A 224 16.59 -14.87 26.94
N ILE A 225 16.43 -14.62 28.24
CA ILE A 225 15.93 -13.35 28.80
C ILE A 225 17.00 -12.23 28.76
N GLU A 226 18.28 -12.52 28.99
CA GLU A 226 19.30 -11.45 29.09
C GLU A 226 19.66 -10.79 27.75
N ASN A 227 19.74 -11.55 26.65
CA ASN A 227 19.98 -10.99 25.32
C ASN A 227 18.75 -10.30 24.74
N LYS A 228 17.53 -10.81 25.03
CA LYS A 228 16.27 -10.15 24.69
C LYS A 228 16.15 -8.80 25.40
N VAL A 229 16.41 -8.71 26.70
CA VAL A 229 16.30 -7.45 27.45
C VAL A 229 17.27 -6.38 26.89
N LYS A 230 18.49 -6.75 26.51
CA LYS A 230 19.44 -5.81 25.87
C LYS A 230 19.00 -5.40 24.46
N TYR A 231 18.43 -6.33 23.68
CA TYR A 231 17.89 -6.06 22.34
C TYR A 231 16.63 -5.17 22.39
N TYR A 232 15.67 -5.48 23.27
CA TYR A 232 14.46 -4.69 23.48
C TYR A 232 14.76 -3.32 24.08
N THR A 233 15.66 -3.18 25.06
CA THR A 233 16.02 -1.85 25.59
C THR A 233 16.67 -0.96 24.52
N THR A 234 17.44 -1.55 23.61
CA THR A 234 18.02 -0.84 22.45
C THR A 234 16.91 -0.46 21.46
N ILE A 235 16.01 -1.38 21.09
CA ILE A 235 14.85 -1.09 20.23
C ILE A 235 13.91 -0.05 20.83
N PHE A 236 13.65 -0.09 22.13
CA PHE A 236 12.82 0.90 22.82
C PHE A 236 13.50 2.27 22.84
N ALA A 237 14.82 2.34 23.02
CA ALA A 237 15.57 3.60 22.94
C ALA A 237 15.58 4.17 21.51
N PHE A 238 15.78 3.34 20.48
CA PHE A 238 15.70 3.77 19.08
C PHE A 238 14.26 4.12 18.67
N GLY A 239 13.27 3.35 19.11
CA GLY A 239 11.85 3.57 18.86
C GLY A 239 11.34 4.85 19.50
N THR A 240 11.73 5.17 20.74
CA THR A 240 11.36 6.44 21.39
C THR A 240 12.01 7.66 20.72
N VAL A 241 13.26 7.54 20.26
CA VAL A 241 13.93 8.59 19.46
C VAL A 241 13.26 8.74 18.09
N ILE A 242 12.91 7.65 17.41
CA ILE A 242 12.20 7.65 16.13
C ILE A 242 10.81 8.25 16.27
N ILE A 243 10.03 7.83 17.27
CA ILE A 243 8.71 8.41 17.59
C ILE A 243 8.84 9.89 17.92
N GLY A 244 9.85 10.28 18.70
CA GLY A 244 10.17 11.68 18.98
C GLY A 244 10.48 12.49 17.72
N LEU A 245 11.24 11.92 16.78
CA LEU A 245 11.54 12.52 15.47
C LEU A 245 10.29 12.59 14.57
N ILE A 246 9.44 11.56 14.55
CA ILE A 246 8.17 11.55 13.83
C ILE A 246 7.27 12.67 14.37
N ILE A 247 7.08 12.72 15.70
CA ILE A 247 6.28 13.75 16.37
C ILE A 247 6.86 15.14 16.11
N TYR A 248 8.18 15.32 16.19
CA TYR A 248 8.84 16.59 15.88
C TYR A 248 8.64 17.00 14.42
N THR A 249 8.74 16.06 13.48
CA THR A 249 8.57 16.33 12.05
C THR A 249 7.11 16.70 11.76
N ILE A 250 6.15 15.94 12.30
CA ILE A 250 4.71 16.22 12.25
C ILE A 250 4.41 17.60 12.88
N PHE A 251 4.99 17.90 14.04
CA PHE A 251 4.85 19.20 14.71
C PHE A 251 5.42 20.35 13.88
N LYS A 252 6.58 20.15 13.25
CA LYS A 252 7.19 21.12 12.32
C LYS A 252 6.31 21.37 11.10
N ILE A 253 5.60 20.35 10.63
CA ILE A 253 4.62 20.46 9.52
C ILE A 253 3.38 21.23 9.97
N PHE A 254 2.80 20.88 11.13
CA PHE A 254 1.71 21.65 11.73
C PHE A 254 2.14 23.03 12.21
N THR A 255 3.40 23.42 12.09
CA THR A 255 3.89 24.79 12.33
C THR A 255 4.49 25.41 11.06
N ALA A 256 4.40 24.72 9.92
CA ALA A 256 5.02 25.14 8.67
C ALA A 256 4.44 26.45 8.11
N PHE A 257 3.20 26.80 8.45
CA PHE A 257 2.57 28.06 8.04
C PHE A 257 2.01 28.81 9.27
N PRO A 258 2.07 30.16 9.30
CA PRO A 258 1.59 30.97 10.42
C PRO A 258 0.09 30.75 10.70
N LYS A 259 -0.33 31.00 11.95
CA LYS A 259 -1.76 30.94 12.33
C LYS A 259 -2.47 32.18 11.78
N THR A 260 -3.57 31.98 11.05
CA THR A 260 -4.31 33.06 10.38
C THR A 260 -5.59 33.48 11.12
N LYS A 261 -5.93 32.80 12.23
CA LYS A 261 -7.16 33.03 13.00
C LYS A 261 -7.26 34.46 13.56
N TYR A 262 -6.13 35.06 13.93
CA TYR A 262 -6.08 36.38 14.56
C TYR A 262 -5.90 37.53 13.56
N LEU A 263 -5.76 37.22 12.27
CA LEU A 263 -5.53 38.22 11.23
C LEU A 263 -6.84 38.92 10.85
N THR A 264 -6.73 40.12 10.28
CA THR A 264 -7.86 40.79 9.64
C THR A 264 -8.20 40.15 8.29
N ASP A 265 -9.40 40.42 7.75
CA ASP A 265 -9.78 39.96 6.41
C ASP A 265 -8.83 40.54 5.34
N GLU A 266 -8.39 41.78 5.50
CA GLU A 266 -7.41 42.40 4.62
C GLU A 266 -6.07 41.64 4.63
N GLN A 267 -5.55 41.29 5.82
CA GLN A 267 -4.32 40.50 5.94
C GLN A 267 -4.47 39.12 5.31
N ARG A 268 -5.61 38.42 5.51
CA ARG A 268 -5.87 37.12 4.88
C ARG A 268 -5.96 37.23 3.36
N ASN A 269 -6.59 38.28 2.85
CA ASN A 269 -6.69 38.54 1.41
C ASN A 269 -5.31 38.88 0.80
N ARG A 270 -4.44 39.59 1.52
CA ARG A 270 -3.05 39.81 1.10
C ARG A 270 -2.24 38.51 1.07
N ILE A 271 -2.39 37.67 2.09
CA ILE A 271 -1.78 36.32 2.11
C ILE A 271 -2.22 35.50 0.91
N PHE A 272 -3.52 35.48 0.62
CA PHE A 272 -4.07 34.77 -0.53
C PHE A 272 -3.45 35.25 -1.85
N LYS A 273 -3.37 36.56 -2.06
CA LYS A 273 -2.74 37.14 -3.27
C LYS A 273 -1.28 36.74 -3.40
N ILE A 274 -0.51 36.73 -2.30
CA ILE A 274 0.88 36.28 -2.31
C ILE A 274 0.94 34.78 -2.67
N LEU A 275 0.11 33.93 -2.08
CA LEU A 275 0.10 32.52 -2.44
C LEU A 275 -0.25 32.29 -3.91
N MET A 276 -1.25 32.99 -4.45
CA MET A 276 -1.60 32.88 -5.88
C MET A 276 -0.48 33.37 -6.81
N LYS A 277 0.29 34.39 -6.40
CA LYS A 277 1.47 34.89 -7.14
C LYS A 277 2.55 33.81 -7.31
N TYR A 278 2.66 32.88 -6.37
CA TYR A 278 3.69 31.83 -6.35
C TYR A 278 3.19 30.47 -6.90
N ASP A 279 2.02 30.42 -7.53
CA ASP A 279 1.52 29.17 -8.12
C ASP A 279 2.44 28.63 -9.22
N GLU A 280 2.82 27.36 -9.11
CA GLU A 280 3.61 26.66 -10.13
C GLU A 280 2.75 25.87 -11.14
N GLY A 281 1.43 25.77 -10.92
CA GLY A 281 0.52 25.06 -11.83
C GLY A 281 0.76 23.56 -11.99
N LYS A 282 1.54 22.94 -11.10
CA LYS A 282 1.90 21.52 -11.11
C LYS A 282 0.75 20.66 -10.57
N LYS A 283 -0.29 20.48 -11.37
CA LYS A 283 -1.45 19.63 -11.02
C LYS A 283 -1.10 18.16 -10.79
N GLU A 284 0.02 17.67 -11.32
CA GLU A 284 0.61 16.35 -11.02
C GLU A 284 1.01 16.19 -9.55
N LEU A 285 1.21 17.30 -8.82
CA LEU A 285 1.29 17.23 -7.36
C LEU A 285 -0.02 16.70 -6.75
N PHE A 286 -1.15 16.62 -7.48
CA PHE A 286 -2.36 15.97 -6.97
C PHE A 286 -2.50 14.48 -7.33
N SER A 287 -1.77 13.96 -8.33
CA SER A 287 -1.86 12.54 -8.69
C SER A 287 -1.32 11.70 -7.53
N ALA A 288 -2.18 10.89 -6.93
CA ALA A 288 -1.81 9.98 -5.86
C ALA A 288 -0.89 8.91 -6.45
N TYR A 289 0.39 8.95 -6.07
CA TYR A 289 1.31 7.84 -6.31
C TYR A 289 1.26 6.92 -5.08
N ARG A 290 0.90 5.65 -5.30
CA ARG A 290 1.05 4.56 -4.32
C ARG A 290 2.03 3.55 -4.91
N LEU A 291 3.10 3.23 -4.18
CA LEU A 291 4.02 2.14 -4.51
C LEU A 291 3.93 1.12 -3.37
N ASN A 292 3.49 -0.11 -3.65
CA ASN A 292 3.40 -1.22 -2.68
C ASN A 292 2.62 -0.89 -1.39
N GLY A 293 1.42 -0.31 -1.50
CA GLY A 293 0.59 0.02 -0.33
C GLY A 293 1.09 1.21 0.50
N VAL A 294 2.20 1.83 0.10
CA VAL A 294 2.80 2.98 0.77
C VAL A 294 2.74 4.19 -0.17
N GLY A 295 2.04 5.24 0.27
CA GLY A 295 1.54 6.28 -0.63
C GLY A 295 1.96 7.70 -0.25
N THR A 296 1.77 8.59 -1.21
CA THR A 296 1.73 10.03 -0.92
C THR A 296 0.39 10.40 -0.28
N GLY A 297 0.42 11.10 0.85
CA GLY A 297 -0.77 11.60 1.56
C GLY A 297 -0.82 13.12 1.61
N TYR A 298 -2.03 13.68 1.70
CA TYR A 298 -2.24 15.12 1.91
C TYR A 298 -2.55 15.41 3.36
N TYR A 299 -1.75 16.26 3.99
CA TYR A 299 -1.88 16.63 5.39
C TYR A 299 -2.25 18.10 5.49
N ARG A 300 -3.36 18.41 6.15
CA ARG A 300 -3.82 19.80 6.31
C ARG A 300 -2.85 20.56 7.22
N VAL A 301 -2.19 21.55 6.67
CA VAL A 301 -1.23 22.41 7.38
C VAL A 301 -1.97 23.55 8.06
N ARG A 302 -2.83 24.25 7.31
CA ARG A 302 -3.61 25.40 7.78
C ARG A 302 -4.92 25.57 7.03
N SER A 303 -5.76 26.44 7.57
CA SER A 303 -6.90 27.01 6.86
C SER A 303 -7.00 28.50 7.12
N MET A 304 -7.58 29.25 6.19
CA MET A 304 -7.88 30.68 6.37
C MET A 304 -9.22 31.03 5.69
N MET A 305 -9.90 32.06 6.18
CA MET A 305 -11.09 32.61 5.53
C MET A 305 -10.67 33.70 4.55
N VAL A 306 -11.14 33.62 3.31
CA VAL A 306 -10.94 34.62 2.26
C VAL A 306 -12.28 34.78 1.57
N ASP A 307 -12.81 36.00 1.56
CA ASP A 307 -14.11 36.35 0.95
C ASP A 307 -15.24 35.38 1.36
N ASN A 308 -15.38 35.14 2.67
CA ASN A 308 -16.34 34.22 3.28
C ASN A 308 -16.21 32.74 2.89
N GLN A 309 -15.15 32.37 2.16
CA GLN A 309 -14.84 30.98 1.83
C GLN A 309 -13.63 30.50 2.62
N LYS A 310 -13.68 29.23 3.04
CA LYS A 310 -12.58 28.60 3.76
C LYS A 310 -11.61 27.97 2.77
N LEU A 311 -10.38 28.45 2.81
CA LEU A 311 -9.26 27.91 2.06
C LEU A 311 -8.42 27.00 2.94
N TYR A 312 -7.85 25.98 2.33
CA TYR A 312 -6.96 25.03 2.97
C TYR A 312 -5.58 25.05 2.31
N ILE A 313 -4.57 24.90 3.15
CA ILE A 313 -3.20 24.64 2.73
C ILE A 313 -2.88 23.20 3.12
N TYR A 314 -2.62 22.36 2.13
CA TYR A 314 -2.21 20.96 2.34
C TYR A 314 -0.73 20.80 2.02
N ALA A 315 -0.03 19.98 2.80
CA ALA A 315 1.29 19.45 2.45
C ALA A 315 1.10 18.08 1.80
N LYS A 316 1.70 17.86 0.63
CA LYS A 316 1.87 16.52 0.08
C LYS A 316 3.10 15.89 0.71
N MET A 317 2.91 14.73 1.30
CA MET A 317 3.96 14.03 2.01
C MET A 317 4.10 12.63 1.47
N PHE A 318 5.34 12.18 1.39
CA PHE A 318 5.69 10.81 1.11
C PHE A 318 6.23 10.19 2.39
N SER A 319 5.60 9.10 2.83
CA SER A 319 5.97 8.38 4.03
C SER A 319 6.20 6.93 3.65
N PHE A 320 7.38 6.37 3.96
CA PHE A 320 7.64 4.93 3.83
C PHE A 320 7.47 4.23 5.18
N LEU A 321 7.12 2.94 5.19
CA LEU A 321 7.20 2.10 6.40
C LEU A 321 8.62 2.09 7.00
N TYR A 322 9.65 2.32 6.17
CA TYR A 322 11.08 2.26 6.54
C TYR A 322 11.79 3.63 6.62
N ILE A 323 11.13 4.73 6.27
CA ILE A 323 11.70 6.07 6.49
C ILE A 323 11.09 6.64 7.77
N PRO A 324 11.89 6.90 8.81
CA PRO A 324 11.38 7.34 10.11
C PRO A 324 10.82 8.77 10.08
N THR A 325 11.06 9.58 9.04
CA THR A 325 10.52 10.94 8.94
C THR A 325 9.86 11.18 7.58
N PRO A 326 8.61 11.64 7.55
CA PRO A 326 7.91 11.84 6.29
C PRO A 326 8.51 13.03 5.53
N ILE A 327 8.64 12.88 4.21
CA ILE A 327 9.26 13.88 3.33
C ILE A 327 8.16 14.75 2.72
N THR A 328 8.23 16.06 2.92
CA THR A 328 7.32 17.02 2.26
C THR A 328 7.73 17.25 0.81
N LEU A 329 6.90 16.78 -0.12
CA LEU A 329 7.11 16.92 -1.56
C LEU A 329 6.71 18.31 -2.07
N GLY A 330 5.66 18.90 -1.48
CA GLY A 330 5.13 20.19 -1.90
C GLY A 330 3.89 20.59 -1.11
N TYR A 331 3.28 21.71 -1.51
CA TYR A 331 2.09 22.25 -0.88
C TYR A 331 1.01 22.58 -1.92
N LEU A 332 -0.24 22.64 -1.47
CA LEU A 332 -1.40 22.97 -2.27
C LEU A 332 -2.27 23.98 -1.54
N LEU A 333 -2.81 24.94 -2.28
CA LEU A 333 -3.88 25.83 -1.85
C LEU A 333 -5.17 25.42 -2.56
N CYS A 334 -6.23 25.14 -1.81
CA CYS A 334 -7.48 24.67 -2.39
C CYS A 334 -8.70 25.04 -1.52
N TYR A 335 -9.89 25.03 -2.13
CA TYR A 335 -11.16 25.06 -1.39
C TYR A 335 -11.49 23.69 -0.80
N ASN A 336 -11.18 22.64 -1.55
CA ASN A 336 -11.33 21.23 -1.18
C ASN A 336 -10.41 20.38 -2.06
N LYS A 337 -10.39 19.05 -1.86
CA LYS A 337 -9.53 18.13 -2.62
C LYS A 337 -9.82 18.11 -4.14
N LYS A 338 -10.99 18.57 -4.59
CA LYS A 338 -11.39 18.57 -6.01
C LYS A 338 -11.14 19.92 -6.69
N GLU A 339 -11.00 21.00 -5.92
CA GLU A 339 -10.85 22.37 -6.40
C GLU A 339 -9.52 23.00 -5.96
N ILE A 340 -8.46 22.68 -6.72
CA ILE A 340 -7.10 23.18 -6.49
C ILE A 340 -6.97 24.58 -7.10
N LEU A 341 -6.48 25.52 -6.31
CA LEU A 341 -6.26 26.92 -6.71
C LEU A 341 -4.80 27.19 -7.05
N ALA A 342 -3.87 26.64 -6.26
CA ALA A 342 -2.44 26.78 -6.50
C ALA A 342 -1.65 25.58 -5.96
N SER A 343 -0.45 25.38 -6.49
CA SER A 343 0.47 24.31 -6.16
C SER A 343 1.90 24.82 -6.05
N PHE A 344 2.65 24.27 -5.09
CA PHE A 344 3.98 24.78 -4.75
C PHE A 344 4.95 23.63 -4.51
N SER A 345 6.15 23.71 -5.09
CA SER A 345 7.29 22.97 -4.57
C SER A 345 7.64 23.43 -3.15
N ASN A 346 8.39 22.60 -2.40
CA ASN A 346 8.79 22.93 -1.04
C ASN A 346 9.68 24.21 -0.97
N SER A 347 10.50 24.48 -2.00
CA SER A 347 11.29 25.71 -2.09
C SER A 347 10.41 26.94 -2.31
N THR A 348 9.52 26.88 -3.30
CA THR A 348 8.64 27.99 -3.67
C THR A 348 7.68 28.35 -2.54
N PHE A 349 7.16 27.35 -1.83
CA PHE A 349 6.33 27.59 -0.66
C PHE A 349 7.08 28.30 0.47
N LYS A 350 8.37 28.01 0.67
CA LYS A 350 9.20 28.70 1.67
C LYS A 350 9.44 30.17 1.30
N GLU A 351 9.59 30.46 0.01
CA GLU A 351 9.73 31.85 -0.48
C GLU A 351 8.44 32.63 -0.29
N ALA A 352 7.30 32.07 -0.71
CA ALA A 352 5.99 32.67 -0.50
C ALA A 352 5.71 32.93 0.99
N LYS A 353 6.06 31.96 1.85
CA LYS A 353 5.96 32.11 3.30
C LYS A 353 6.82 33.25 3.84
N ARG A 354 8.07 33.38 3.37
CA ARG A 354 8.97 34.45 3.81
C ARG A 354 8.40 35.82 3.44
N GLU A 355 7.91 35.99 2.21
CA GLU A 355 7.25 37.23 1.80
C GLU A 355 6.01 37.55 2.65
N ILE A 356 5.20 36.54 3.00
CA ILE A 356 4.04 36.70 3.89
C ILE A 356 4.48 37.16 5.28
N GLU A 357 5.51 36.53 5.84
CA GLU A 357 6.05 36.90 7.15
C GLU A 357 6.51 38.36 7.11
N ASP A 358 7.39 38.70 6.18
CA ASP A 358 8.03 40.02 6.08
C ASP A 358 7.05 41.16 5.75
N THR A 359 6.00 40.89 4.97
CA THR A 359 5.14 41.96 4.41
C THR A 359 3.73 42.01 4.98
N VAL A 360 3.26 40.96 5.67
CA VAL A 360 1.89 40.89 6.19
C VAL A 360 1.85 40.65 7.70
N LEU A 361 2.80 39.89 8.25
CA LEU A 361 2.77 39.49 9.66
C LEU A 361 3.71 40.31 10.56
N TYR A 362 4.72 40.96 10.00
CA TYR A 362 5.60 41.92 10.69
C TYR A 362 5.13 43.39 10.57
N ILE A 363 3.88 43.61 10.17
CA ILE A 363 3.15 44.90 10.30
C ILE A 363 2.21 44.76 11.49
#